data_AF-A0A846SYF7-F1
#
_entry.id   AF-A0A846SYF7-F1
#
_cell.length_a   1.000
_cell.length_b   1.000
_cell.length_c   1.000
_cell.angle_alpha   90.00
_cell.angle_beta   90.00
_cell.angle_gamma   90.00
#
_symmetry.space_group_name_H-M   'P 1'
#
loop_
_entity.id
_entity.type
_entity.pdbx_description
1 polymer ?
#
loop_
_entity_poly.entity_id
_entity_poly.type
_entity_poly.pdbx_seq_one_letter_code
_entity_poly.pdbx_strand_id
1 'polypeptide(L)'
;MRIAVQATDIYRIAREVSIPVYAQHIDTHDAASHTGAITAHAVKAAGAKGTLLNHSERRIDLDMLQASILAAKKSRLAIIACASTPEIGSAIDALDPDYIAIEPPELIGGEHSVSTAKPEVISRSVHLILNHLHCERVLVGAGVKDTKDVAKALELGACGVLV
;
A
#
# COMPACT_ATOMS: atom_id res chain seq x y z
N MET A 1 13.31 -3.79 0.74
CA MET A 1 12.76 -3.12 1.94
C MET A 1 12.44 -1.67 1.60
N ARG A 2 11.33 -1.14 2.11
CA ARG A 2 10.84 0.23 1.91
C ARG A 2 10.32 0.71 3.27
N ILE A 3 10.25 2.03 3.49
CA ILE A 3 9.63 2.59 4.71
C ILE A 3 8.58 3.63 4.34
N ALA A 4 7.43 3.61 4.99
CA ALA A 4 6.41 4.65 4.86
C ALA A 4 6.43 5.52 6.12
N VAL A 5 6.53 6.84 5.95
CA VAL A 5 6.70 7.78 7.06
C VAL A 5 5.67 8.90 6.98
N GLN A 6 5.47 9.61 8.10
CA GLN A 6 4.62 10.80 8.12
C GLN A 6 5.13 11.83 7.10
N ALA A 7 4.21 12.54 6.45
CA ALA A 7 4.54 13.48 5.37
C ALA A 7 5.54 14.56 5.80
N THR A 8 5.48 14.98 7.06
CA THR A 8 6.37 15.96 7.68
C THR A 8 7.82 15.50 7.79
N ASP A 9 8.06 14.19 7.82
CA ASP A 9 9.40 13.61 8.02
C ASP A 9 10.05 13.11 6.73
N ILE A 10 9.31 13.06 5.62
CA ILE A 10 9.81 12.52 4.33
C ILE A 10 11.12 13.20 3.94
N TYR A 11 11.18 14.54 3.98
CA TYR A 11 12.37 15.29 3.54
C TYR A 11 13.62 14.93 4.34
N ARG A 12 13.48 14.82 5.66
CA ARG A 12 14.58 14.46 6.54
C ARG A 12 15.01 13.02 6.28
N ILE A 13 14.07 12.08 6.35
CA ILE A 13 14.39 10.65 6.29
C ILE A 13 14.92 10.25 4.91
N ALA A 14 14.35 10.77 3.82
CA ALA A 14 14.80 10.48 2.45
C ALA A 14 16.24 10.91 2.16
N ARG A 15 16.83 11.78 2.99
CA ARG A 15 18.24 12.21 2.90
C ARG A 15 19.19 11.40 3.77
N GLU A 16 18.66 10.75 4.80
CA GLU A 16 19.46 9.99 5.78
C GLU A 16 19.56 8.49 5.43
N VAL A 17 18.66 7.97 4.58
CA VAL A 17 18.62 6.54 4.24
C VAL A 17 18.75 6.30 2.74
N SER A 18 19.28 5.13 2.37
CA SER A 18 19.36 4.68 0.98
C SER A 18 18.15 3.86 0.51
N ILE A 19 17.34 3.36 1.45
CA ILE A 19 16.11 2.61 1.12
C ILE A 19 15.00 3.55 0.63
N PRO A 20 14.08 3.08 -0.24
CA PRO A 20 12.97 3.92 -0.70
C PRO A 20 12.06 4.38 0.44
N VAL A 21 11.83 5.70 0.50
CA VAL A 21 10.89 6.34 1.44
C VAL A 21 9.57 6.61 0.75
N TYR A 22 8.46 6.21 1.37
CA TYR A 22 7.11 6.35 0.88
C TYR A 22 6.33 7.31 1.79
N ALA A 23 5.38 8.06 1.20
CA ALA A 23 4.39 8.77 1.99
C ALA A 23 3.33 7.79 2.52
N GLN A 24 2.77 8.04 3.70
CA GLN A 24 1.64 7.27 4.21
C GLN A 24 0.30 7.59 3.51
N HIS A 25 0.20 8.73 2.84
CA HIS A 25 -0.98 9.17 2.11
C HIS A 25 -0.63 10.31 1.16
N ILE A 26 -1.42 10.46 0.10
CA ILE A 26 -1.51 11.69 -0.70
C ILE A 26 -2.98 11.98 -1.03
N ASP A 27 -3.32 13.27 -1.07
CA ASP A 27 -4.63 13.74 -1.52
C ASP A 27 -4.69 13.86 -3.05
N THR A 28 -5.90 13.96 -3.59
CA THR A 28 -6.21 13.92 -5.03
C THR A 28 -5.78 15.16 -5.80
N HIS A 29 -5.35 16.20 -5.10
CA HIS A 29 -5.22 17.53 -5.64
C HIS A 29 -3.86 17.77 -6.32
N ASP A 30 -3.92 18.38 -7.50
CA ASP A 30 -2.76 19.05 -8.10
C ASP A 30 -2.31 20.24 -7.22
N ALA A 31 -1.12 20.80 -7.50
CA ALA A 31 -0.59 21.95 -6.76
C ALA A 31 -1.43 23.22 -7.03
N ALA A 32 -2.54 23.36 -6.31
CA ALA A 32 -3.49 24.46 -6.37
C ALA A 32 -3.97 24.84 -4.94
N SER A 33 -5.06 25.60 -4.82
CA SER A 33 -5.59 26.15 -3.57
C SER A 33 -6.21 25.07 -2.65
N HIS A 34 -5.37 24.28 -2.00
CA HIS A 34 -5.75 23.18 -1.11
C HIS A 34 -4.95 23.21 0.20
N THR A 35 -5.07 24.29 0.97
CA THR A 35 -4.39 24.44 2.26
C THR A 35 -4.64 23.22 3.15
N GLY A 36 -3.55 22.57 3.60
CA GLY A 36 -3.59 21.38 4.45
C GLY A 36 -3.52 20.05 3.70
N ALA A 37 -3.63 20.03 2.37
CA ALA A 37 -3.52 18.81 1.58
C ALA A 37 -2.06 18.34 1.39
N ILE A 38 -1.87 17.02 1.41
CA ILE A 38 -0.60 16.34 1.11
C ILE A 38 -0.60 15.99 -0.38
N THR A 39 -0.06 16.88 -1.22
CA THR A 39 -0.06 16.64 -2.68
C THR A 39 1.02 15.66 -3.12
N ALA A 40 0.76 14.92 -4.20
CA ALA A 40 1.74 14.03 -4.83
C ALA A 40 3.03 14.76 -5.21
N HIS A 41 2.91 15.99 -5.71
CA HIS A 41 4.05 16.82 -6.08
C HIS A 41 4.90 17.20 -4.85
N ALA A 42 4.27 17.59 -3.74
CA ALA A 42 4.99 17.99 -2.53
C ALA A 42 5.78 16.82 -1.94
N VAL A 43 5.17 15.63 -1.79
CA VAL A 43 5.90 14.47 -1.24
C VAL A 43 6.99 13.99 -2.19
N LYS A 44 6.78 14.09 -3.51
CA LYS A 44 7.81 13.79 -4.51
C LYS A 44 9.01 14.74 -4.39
N ALA A 45 8.75 16.04 -4.27
CA ALA A 45 9.77 17.06 -4.09
C ALA A 45 10.54 16.87 -2.76
N ALA A 46 9.86 16.40 -1.72
CA ALA A 46 10.48 16.02 -0.46
C ALA A 46 11.37 14.76 -0.56
N GLY A 47 11.32 14.00 -1.66
CA GLY A 47 12.19 12.84 -1.90
C GLY A 47 11.49 11.50 -1.86
N ALA A 48 10.17 11.46 -1.65
CA ALA A 48 9.41 10.21 -1.68
C ALA A 48 9.56 9.48 -3.03
N LYS A 49 9.61 8.16 -2.95
CA LYS A 49 9.66 7.24 -4.10
C LYS A 49 8.33 6.54 -4.34
N GLY A 50 7.43 6.59 -3.37
CA GLY A 50 6.08 6.05 -3.49
C GLY A 50 5.13 6.58 -2.42
N THR A 51 3.92 6.02 -2.37
CA THR A 51 2.90 6.33 -1.38
C THR A 51 2.06 5.11 -1.07
N LEU A 52 1.55 5.05 0.16
CA LEU A 52 0.39 4.23 0.50
C LEU A 52 -0.89 5.00 0.14
N LEU A 53 -1.96 4.28 -0.19
CA LEU A 53 -3.29 4.82 -0.42
C LEU A 53 -4.35 3.87 0.15
N ASN A 54 -5.47 4.43 0.59
CA ASN A 54 -6.62 3.67 1.07
C ASN A 54 -6.32 2.69 2.22
N HIS A 55 -5.35 3.04 3.09
CA HIS A 55 -5.10 2.28 4.32
C HIS A 55 -6.38 2.20 5.16
N SER A 56 -6.54 1.16 5.97
CA SER A 56 -7.74 0.94 6.81
C SER A 56 -8.07 2.14 7.72
N GLU A 57 -7.04 2.85 8.18
CA GLU A 57 -7.11 4.06 9.02
C GLU A 57 -7.31 5.36 8.21
N ARG A 58 -7.22 5.29 6.89
CA ARG A 58 -7.40 6.41 5.94
C ARG A 58 -8.08 5.91 4.67
N ARG A 59 -9.29 5.38 4.83
CA ARG A 59 -10.12 4.92 3.70
C ARG A 59 -10.54 6.11 2.84
N ILE A 60 -10.59 5.89 1.53
CA ILE A 60 -10.89 6.91 0.54
C ILE A 60 -11.97 6.36 -0.39
N ASP A 61 -12.92 7.22 -0.80
CA ASP A 61 -13.91 6.85 -1.80
C ASP A 61 -13.26 6.49 -3.14
N LEU A 62 -13.92 5.64 -3.93
CA LEU A 62 -13.32 5.02 -5.12
C LEU A 62 -12.90 6.05 -6.19
N ASP A 63 -13.71 7.07 -6.40
CA ASP A 63 -13.44 8.18 -7.32
C ASP A 63 -12.22 8.98 -6.88
N MET A 64 -12.11 9.24 -5.58
CA MET A 64 -10.95 9.89 -4.98
C MET A 64 -9.71 9.00 -5.04
N LEU A 65 -9.83 7.69 -4.78
CA LEU A 65 -8.71 6.75 -4.89
C LEU A 65 -8.17 6.72 -6.33
N GLN A 66 -9.05 6.66 -7.33
CA GLN A 66 -8.65 6.75 -8.74
C GLN A 66 -7.89 8.06 -9.03
N ALA A 67 -8.40 9.20 -8.54
CA ALA A 67 -7.74 10.48 -8.72
C ALA A 67 -6.36 10.54 -8.03
N SER A 68 -6.23 10.02 -6.80
CA SER A 68 -4.94 9.92 -6.09
C SER A 68 -3.94 9.02 -6.82
N ILE A 69 -4.39 7.89 -7.37
CA ILE A 69 -3.54 6.99 -8.19
C ILE A 69 -3.01 7.73 -9.42
N LEU A 70 -3.88 8.46 -10.14
CA LEU A 70 -3.46 9.25 -11.30
C LEU A 70 -2.45 10.34 -10.92
N ALA A 71 -2.67 11.02 -9.78
CA ALA A 71 -1.74 12.04 -9.27
C ALA A 71 -0.36 11.46 -8.90
N ALA A 72 -0.33 10.29 -8.26
CA ALA A 72 0.90 9.56 -7.97
C ALA A 72 1.64 9.15 -9.24
N LYS A 73 0.95 8.57 -10.23
CA LYS A 73 1.53 8.20 -11.54
C LYS A 73 2.13 9.41 -12.26
N LYS A 74 1.39 10.52 -12.34
CA LYS A 74 1.86 11.80 -12.92
C LYS A 74 3.14 12.29 -12.23
N SER A 75 3.26 12.08 -10.92
CA SER A 75 4.43 12.45 -10.12
C SER A 75 5.54 11.39 -10.08
N ARG A 76 5.37 10.27 -10.81
CA ARG A 76 6.28 9.11 -10.82
C ARG A 76 6.55 8.57 -9.42
N LEU A 77 5.48 8.39 -8.64
CA LEU A 77 5.49 7.72 -7.34
C LEU A 77 4.95 6.31 -7.51
N ALA A 78 5.64 5.32 -6.95
CA ALA A 78 5.10 3.97 -6.82
C ALA A 78 3.93 3.94 -5.83
N ILE A 79 2.96 3.06 -6.05
CA ILE A 79 1.69 3.03 -5.33
C ILE A 79 1.50 1.69 -4.66
N ILE A 80 1.23 1.70 -3.36
CA ILE A 80 0.69 0.56 -2.63
C ILE A 80 -0.73 0.94 -2.22
N ALA A 81 -1.74 0.31 -2.81
CA ALA A 81 -3.13 0.53 -2.44
C ALA A 81 -3.60 -0.56 -1.48
N CYS A 82 -4.07 -0.17 -0.30
CA CYS A 82 -4.55 -1.12 0.70
C CYS A 82 -6.01 -1.49 0.44
N ALA A 83 -6.36 -2.73 0.77
CA ALA A 83 -7.72 -3.26 0.68
C ALA A 83 -8.03 -4.17 1.86
N SER A 84 -9.26 -4.10 2.37
CA SER A 84 -9.70 -4.89 3.52
C SER A 84 -10.07 -6.34 3.19
N THR A 85 -10.37 -6.64 1.92
CA THR A 85 -10.73 -7.99 1.46
C THR A 85 -10.15 -8.27 0.07
N PRO A 86 -10.04 -9.56 -0.33
CA PRO A 86 -9.61 -9.94 -1.68
C PRO A 86 -10.45 -9.32 -2.81
N GLU A 87 -11.76 -9.19 -2.61
CA GLU A 87 -12.69 -8.64 -3.60
C GLU A 87 -12.49 -7.12 -3.79
N ILE A 88 -12.31 -6.39 -2.68
CA ILE A 88 -11.98 -4.97 -2.74
C ILE A 88 -10.61 -4.79 -3.38
N GLY A 89 -9.64 -5.66 -3.07
CA GLY A 89 -8.33 -5.68 -3.73
C GLY A 89 -8.46 -5.86 -5.24
N SER A 90 -9.22 -6.86 -5.68
CA SER A 90 -9.48 -7.09 -7.11
C SER A 90 -10.16 -5.91 -7.81
N ALA A 91 -11.09 -5.22 -7.12
CA ALA A 91 -11.69 -4.00 -7.66
C ALA A 91 -10.69 -2.84 -7.77
N ILE A 92 -9.80 -2.68 -6.78
CA ILE A 92 -8.73 -1.66 -6.79
C ILE A 92 -7.67 -1.96 -7.85
N ASP A 93 -7.41 -3.23 -8.16
CA ASP A 93 -6.45 -3.64 -9.20
C ASP A 93 -6.78 -3.06 -10.58
N ALA A 94 -8.07 -2.90 -10.88
CA ALA A 94 -8.53 -2.26 -12.12
C ALA A 94 -8.11 -0.78 -12.23
N LEU A 95 -7.72 -0.13 -11.12
CA LEU A 95 -7.14 1.23 -11.11
C LEU A 95 -5.63 1.23 -11.38
N ASP A 96 -5.02 0.05 -11.51
CA ASP A 96 -3.62 -0.21 -11.85
C ASP A 96 -2.60 0.42 -10.88
N PRO A 97 -2.67 0.18 -9.55
CA PRO A 97 -1.59 0.53 -8.62
C PRO A 97 -0.39 -0.43 -8.76
N ASP A 98 0.84 -0.05 -8.44
CA ASP A 98 1.98 -0.96 -8.54
C ASP A 98 1.83 -2.20 -7.63
N TYR A 99 1.26 -2.02 -6.44
CA TYR A 99 1.00 -3.08 -5.47
C TYR A 99 -0.37 -2.93 -4.81
N ILE A 100 -0.90 -4.07 -4.35
CA ILE A 100 -2.11 -4.15 -3.54
C ILE A 100 -1.76 -4.83 -2.22
N ALA A 101 -2.00 -4.13 -1.10
CA ALA A 101 -1.81 -4.68 0.23
C ALA A 101 -3.14 -5.15 0.80
N ILE A 102 -3.27 -6.45 1.06
CA ILE A 102 -4.47 -7.02 1.67
C ILE A 102 -4.31 -7.06 3.18
N GLU A 103 -5.18 -6.34 3.88
CA GLU A 103 -5.11 -6.12 5.32
C GLU A 103 -6.51 -6.25 5.95
N PRO A 104 -6.90 -7.46 6.39
CA PRO A 104 -8.16 -7.67 7.09
C PRO A 104 -8.20 -6.79 8.36
N PRO A 105 -9.12 -5.79 8.46
CA PRO A 105 -9.10 -4.79 9.53
C PRO A 105 -9.16 -5.39 10.94
N GLU A 106 -9.83 -6.53 11.10
CA GLU A 106 -9.96 -7.26 12.36
C GLU A 106 -8.63 -7.85 12.88
N LEU A 107 -7.58 -7.89 12.06
CA LEU A 107 -6.25 -8.36 12.44
C LEU A 107 -5.23 -7.21 12.61
N ILE A 108 -5.62 -5.97 12.32
CA ILE A 108 -4.73 -4.81 12.40
C ILE A 108 -4.47 -4.46 13.86
N GLY A 109 -3.18 -4.39 14.25
CA GLY A 109 -2.76 -4.20 15.64
C GLY A 109 -3.09 -5.37 16.57
N GLY A 110 -3.57 -6.50 16.02
CA GLY A 110 -3.98 -7.68 16.78
C GLY A 110 -2.85 -8.64 17.13
N GLU A 111 -3.21 -9.69 17.86
CA GLU A 111 -2.24 -10.71 18.29
C GLU A 111 -1.87 -11.73 17.20
N HIS A 112 -2.74 -11.89 16.20
CA HIS A 112 -2.64 -12.94 15.18
C HIS A 112 -2.33 -12.38 13.80
N SER A 113 -1.38 -13.01 13.11
CA SER A 113 -1.04 -12.71 11.72
C SER A 113 -2.10 -13.23 10.74
N VAL A 114 -2.35 -12.48 9.66
CA VAL A 114 -3.16 -12.95 8.53
C VAL A 114 -2.67 -14.29 7.96
N SER A 115 -1.35 -14.54 7.95
CA SER A 115 -0.77 -15.78 7.41
C SER A 115 -1.08 -17.02 8.24
N THR A 116 -1.44 -16.87 9.52
CA THR A 116 -1.77 -17.98 10.42
C THR A 116 -3.27 -18.05 10.71
N ALA A 117 -3.92 -16.90 10.90
CA ALA A 117 -5.34 -16.82 11.20
C ALA A 117 -6.23 -17.04 9.98
N LYS A 118 -5.81 -16.52 8.81
CA LYS A 118 -6.61 -16.52 7.57
C LYS A 118 -5.75 -16.72 6.31
N PRO A 119 -4.95 -17.80 6.21
CA PRO A 119 -4.06 -18.04 5.06
C PRO A 119 -4.82 -18.08 3.72
N GLU A 120 -6.09 -18.50 3.72
CA GLU A 120 -6.96 -18.52 2.55
C GLU A 120 -7.23 -17.13 1.96
N VAL A 121 -7.19 -16.06 2.78
CA VAL A 121 -7.30 -14.69 2.29
C VAL A 121 -6.14 -14.33 1.37
N ILE A 122 -4.93 -14.82 1.70
CA ILE A 122 -3.72 -14.57 0.90
C ILE A 122 -3.86 -15.28 -0.46
N SER A 123 -4.05 -16.59 -0.46
CA SER A 123 -4.16 -17.39 -1.70
C SER A 123 -5.32 -16.91 -2.58
N ARG A 124 -6.45 -16.52 -1.98
CA ARG A 124 -7.60 -15.97 -2.70
C ARG A 124 -7.30 -14.60 -3.32
N SER A 125 -6.57 -13.74 -2.62
CA SER A 125 -6.18 -12.43 -3.15
C SER A 125 -5.25 -12.56 -4.34
N VAL A 126 -4.23 -13.42 -4.21
CA VAL A 126 -3.33 -13.79 -5.31
C VAL A 126 -4.13 -14.28 -6.50
N HIS A 127 -5.09 -15.19 -6.29
CA HIS A 127 -5.93 -15.72 -7.38
C HIS A 127 -6.78 -14.64 -8.07
N LEU A 128 -7.48 -13.79 -7.31
CA LEU A 128 -8.41 -12.79 -7.86
C LEU A 128 -7.72 -11.60 -8.52
N ILE A 129 -6.58 -11.16 -7.99
CA ILE A 129 -5.83 -10.00 -8.52
C ILE A 129 -5.01 -10.44 -9.72
N LEU A 130 -4.37 -11.60 -9.63
CA LEU A 130 -3.42 -11.99 -10.66
C LEU A 130 -4.04 -12.75 -11.83
N ASN A 131 -5.28 -13.23 -11.74
CA ASN A 131 -5.93 -13.99 -12.81
C ASN A 131 -5.02 -15.10 -13.41
N HIS A 132 -4.28 -15.83 -12.56
CA HIS A 132 -3.27 -16.84 -12.93
C HIS A 132 -1.97 -16.34 -13.59
N LEU A 133 -1.72 -15.04 -13.62
CA LEU A 133 -0.41 -14.49 -13.96
C LEU A 133 0.52 -14.56 -12.72
N HIS A 134 1.79 -14.91 -12.90
CA HIS A 134 2.77 -14.72 -11.84
C HIS A 134 3.16 -13.24 -11.81
N CYS A 135 2.37 -12.40 -11.13
CA CYS A 135 2.75 -11.00 -10.93
C CYS A 135 3.02 -10.70 -9.46
N GLU A 136 4.18 -10.10 -9.23
CA GLU A 136 4.75 -9.70 -7.95
C GLU A 136 4.05 -8.45 -7.37
N ARG A 137 2.71 -8.42 -7.34
CA ARG A 137 1.92 -7.21 -6.98
C ARG A 137 1.17 -7.31 -5.66
N VAL A 138 0.90 -8.52 -5.15
CA VAL A 138 0.12 -8.70 -3.92
C VAL A 138 1.02 -8.71 -2.70
N LEU A 139 0.82 -7.73 -1.83
CA LEU A 139 1.37 -7.67 -0.48
C LEU A 139 0.30 -8.10 0.53
N VAL A 140 0.72 -8.56 1.70
CA VAL A 140 -0.18 -8.85 2.81
C VAL A 140 0.28 -8.13 4.07
N GLY A 141 -0.65 -7.60 4.84
CA GLY A 141 -0.38 -6.99 6.13
C GLY A 141 -1.35 -7.48 7.20
N ALA A 142 -1.42 -6.77 8.31
CA ALA A 142 -2.18 -7.11 9.51
C ALA A 142 -1.62 -8.32 10.31
N GLY A 143 -0.98 -8.01 11.44
CA GLY A 143 -0.56 -8.98 12.46
C GLY A 143 0.73 -9.77 12.16
N VAL A 144 1.45 -9.46 11.08
CA VAL A 144 2.75 -10.07 10.75
C VAL A 144 3.80 -9.66 11.79
N LYS A 145 4.36 -10.62 12.53
CA LYS A 145 5.25 -10.33 13.67
C LYS A 145 6.65 -10.92 13.53
N ASP A 146 6.78 -12.04 12.82
CA ASP A 146 8.05 -12.76 12.73
C ASP A 146 8.38 -13.26 11.32
N THR A 147 9.56 -13.86 11.18
CA THR A 147 10.03 -14.39 9.90
C THR A 147 9.21 -15.56 9.39
N LYS A 148 8.48 -16.28 10.26
CA LYS A 148 7.60 -17.39 9.84
C LYS A 148 6.35 -16.87 9.18
N ASP A 149 5.79 -15.76 9.68
CA ASP A 149 4.66 -15.09 9.04
C ASP A 149 5.03 -14.61 7.63
N VAL A 150 6.21 -13.99 7.48
CA VAL A 150 6.73 -13.55 6.19
C VAL A 150 6.94 -14.74 5.26
N ALA A 151 7.61 -15.80 5.71
CA ALA A 151 7.83 -16.99 4.90
C ALA A 151 6.51 -17.63 4.45
N LYS A 152 5.51 -17.68 5.33
CA LYS A 152 4.20 -18.25 5.01
C LYS A 152 3.44 -17.39 4.00
N ALA A 153 3.50 -16.06 4.12
CA ALA A 153 2.91 -15.15 3.14
C ALA A 153 3.50 -15.37 1.73
N LEU A 154 4.83 -15.50 1.64
CA LEU A 154 5.53 -15.75 0.38
C LEU A 154 5.19 -17.15 -0.20
N GLU A 155 5.11 -18.18 0.64
CA GLU A 155 4.69 -19.54 0.24
C GLU A 155 3.28 -19.53 -0.38
N LEU A 156 2.38 -18.69 0.14
CA LEU A 156 1.00 -18.54 -0.34
C LEU A 156 0.88 -17.62 -1.57
N GLY A 157 2.01 -17.12 -2.09
CA GLY A 157 2.08 -16.39 -3.35
C GLY A 157 2.10 -14.86 -3.23
N ALA A 158 2.14 -14.29 -2.01
CA ALA A 158 2.40 -12.87 -1.84
C ALA A 158 3.84 -12.54 -2.29
N CYS A 159 4.07 -11.34 -2.81
CA CYS A 159 5.41 -10.86 -3.17
C CYS A 159 6.14 -10.16 -2.01
N GLY A 160 5.47 -9.97 -0.88
CA GLY A 160 6.00 -9.33 0.30
C GLY A 160 4.94 -9.05 1.35
N VAL A 161 5.34 -8.32 2.39
CA VAL A 161 4.48 -7.93 3.51
C VAL A 161 4.47 -6.42 3.73
N LEU A 162 3.41 -5.91 4.34
CA LEU A 162 3.29 -4.56 4.89
C LEU A 162 3.17 -4.66 6.42
N VAL A 163 4.07 -3.97 7.14
CA VAL A 163 4.21 -3.99 8.61
C VAL A 163 4.45 -2.60 9.18
#